data_AF-A0A8B3KZU7-F1
#
_entry.id   AF-A0A8B3KZU7-F1
#
_cell.length_a   1.000
_cell.length_b   1.000
_cell.length_c   1.000
_cell.angle_alpha   90.00
_cell.angle_beta   90.00
_cell.angle_gamma   90.00
#
_symmetry.space_group_name_H-M   'P 1'
#
loop_
_entity.id
_entity.type
_entity.pdbx_description
1 polymer ?
#
loop_
_entity_poly.entity_id
_entity_poly.type
_entity_poly.pdbx_seq_one_letter_code
_entity_poly.pdbx_strand_id
1 'polypeptide(L)'
;MTDSFLYTTPIDPRAAPLIEALTWEYTTRYGDYFGEPGEEMRRYPAELFAPPHGNFLLLTRDGNAIAGGAFKLYDERTAELKRVWT
;
A
#
# COMPACT_ATOMS: atom_id res chain seq x y z
N MET A 1 7.70 13.87 19.78
CA MET A 1 7.81 12.52 19.17
C MET A 1 8.02 12.73 17.68
N THR A 2 8.95 12.01 17.08
CA THR A 2 9.37 12.24 15.69
C THR A 2 8.84 11.13 14.80
N ASP A 3 8.16 11.50 13.73
CA ASP A 3 7.69 10.54 12.75
C ASP A 3 8.87 10.04 11.90
N SER A 4 8.81 8.79 11.44
CA SER A 4 9.87 8.20 10.65
C SER A 4 9.34 7.40 9.45
N PHE A 5 10.08 7.43 8.35
CA PHE A 5 9.77 6.62 7.17
C PHE A 5 10.39 5.23 7.29
N LEU A 6 9.57 4.22 7.00
CA LEU A 6 9.98 2.83 6.86
C LEU A 6 9.76 2.40 5.41
N TYR A 7 10.84 2.14 4.68
CA TYR A 7 10.81 1.53 3.35
C TYR A 7 10.78 0.01 3.50
N THR A 8 9.76 -0.63 2.95
CA THR A 8 9.53 -2.07 3.11
C THR A 8 8.70 -2.60 1.95
N THR A 9 7.93 -3.65 2.15
CA THR A 9 7.02 -4.24 1.16
C THR A 9 5.61 -4.40 1.75
N PRO A 10 4.57 -4.55 0.91
CA PRO A 10 3.21 -4.78 1.38
C PRO A 10 3.01 -6.03 2.28
N ILE A 11 3.97 -6.96 2.28
CA ILE A 11 3.92 -8.18 3.12
C ILE A 11 4.57 -7.98 4.50
N ASP A 12 5.16 -6.82 4.78
CA ASP A 12 5.64 -6.49 6.13
C ASP A 12 4.47 -6.45 7.10
N PRO A 13 4.53 -7.15 8.26
CA PRO A 13 3.45 -7.12 9.24
C PRO A 13 3.04 -5.72 9.69
N ARG A 14 3.97 -4.74 9.66
CA ARG A 14 3.69 -3.34 10.01
C ARG A 14 2.80 -2.62 8.99
N ALA A 15 2.60 -3.19 7.79
CA ALA A 15 1.70 -2.67 6.78
C ALA A 15 0.23 -3.06 7.03
N ALA A 16 -0.05 -3.96 7.97
CA ALA A 16 -1.42 -4.45 8.24
C ALA A 16 -2.45 -3.33 8.43
N PRO A 17 -2.20 -2.25 9.21
CA PRO A 17 -3.18 -1.17 9.38
C PRO A 17 -3.59 -0.51 8.06
N LEU A 18 -2.62 -0.26 7.17
CA LEU A 18 -2.87 0.32 5.85
C LEU A 18 -3.68 -0.64 4.98
N ILE A 19 -3.31 -1.93 4.94
CA ILE A 19 -3.96 -2.93 4.09
C ILE A 19 -5.41 -3.16 4.53
N GLU A 20 -5.64 -3.26 5.84
CA GLU A 20 -6.97 -3.44 6.42
C GLU A 20 -7.86 -2.21 6.16
N ALA A 21 -7.34 -1.00 6.40
CA ALA A 21 -8.08 0.23 6.16
C ALA A 21 -8.46 0.39 4.68
N LEU A 22 -7.51 0.20 3.75
CA LEU A 22 -7.79 0.27 2.32
C LEU A 22 -8.77 -0.80 1.86
N THR A 23 -8.67 -2.03 2.40
CA THR A 23 -9.63 -3.09 2.12
C THR A 23 -11.03 -2.70 2.54
N TRP A 24 -11.18 -2.14 3.75
CA TRP A 24 -12.45 -1.64 4.25
C TRP A 24 -13.00 -0.50 3.38
N GLU A 25 -12.15 0.46 3.00
CA GLU A 25 -12.56 1.59 2.16
C GLU A 25 -13.04 1.14 0.78
N TYR A 26 -12.27 0.27 0.11
CA TYR A 26 -12.62 -0.22 -1.21
C TYR A 26 -13.91 -1.04 -1.17
N THR A 27 -14.04 -1.92 -0.19
CA THR A 27 -15.23 -2.75 0.01
C THR A 27 -16.47 -1.88 0.25
N THR A 28 -16.34 -0.86 1.10
CA THR A 28 -17.46 0.01 1.46
C THR A 28 -17.87 0.94 0.31
N ARG A 29 -16.90 1.44 -0.47
CA ARG A 29 -17.17 2.39 -1.56
C ARG A 29 -17.62 1.73 -2.86
N TYR A 30 -17.04 0.56 -3.17
CA TYR A 30 -17.19 -0.06 -4.49
C TYR A 30 -17.89 -1.42 -4.44
N GLY A 31 -18.14 -1.99 -3.26
CA GLY A 31 -18.78 -3.30 -3.13
C GLY A 31 -17.99 -4.37 -3.89
N ASP A 32 -18.68 -5.09 -4.76
CA ASP A 32 -18.16 -6.16 -5.62
C ASP A 32 -17.67 -5.68 -6.99
N TYR A 33 -17.69 -4.36 -7.26
CA TYR A 33 -17.36 -3.81 -8.59
C TYR A 33 -15.97 -4.20 -9.08
N PHE A 34 -15.01 -4.36 -8.16
CA PHE A 34 -13.64 -4.79 -8.46
C PHE A 34 -13.38 -6.28 -8.13
N GLY A 35 -14.45 -7.07 -7.93
CA GLY A 35 -14.39 -8.43 -7.42
C GLY A 35 -14.64 -8.48 -5.92
N GLU A 36 -14.27 -9.60 -5.29
CA GLU A 36 -14.47 -9.81 -3.86
C GLU A 36 -13.74 -8.76 -3.00
N PRO A 37 -14.28 -8.42 -1.81
CA PRO A 37 -13.62 -7.56 -0.83
C PRO A 37 -12.13 -7.92 -0.63
N GLY A 38 -11.25 -6.94 -0.87
CA GLY A 38 -9.80 -7.12 -0.70
C GLY A 38 -9.06 -7.73 -1.91
N GLU A 39 -9.75 -8.09 -2.99
CA GLU A 39 -9.10 -8.54 -4.23
C GLU A 39 -8.16 -7.47 -4.79
N GLU A 40 -8.54 -6.19 -4.75
CA GLU A 40 -7.65 -5.12 -5.23
C GLU A 40 -6.34 -5.04 -4.43
N MET A 41 -6.36 -5.35 -3.13
CA MET A 41 -5.15 -5.37 -2.31
C MET A 41 -4.24 -6.56 -2.64
N ARG A 42 -4.82 -7.69 -3.10
CA ARG A 42 -4.11 -8.91 -3.53
C ARG A 42 -3.81 -8.96 -5.03
N ARG A 43 -4.40 -8.06 -5.83
CA ARG A 43 -4.35 -8.06 -7.30
C ARG A 43 -2.93 -7.97 -7.86
N TYR A 44 -2.04 -7.30 -7.16
CA TYR A 44 -0.67 -7.06 -7.60
C TYR A 44 0.33 -7.71 -6.65
N PRO A 45 1.30 -8.49 -7.15
CA PRO A 45 2.36 -9.06 -6.33
C PRO A 45 3.16 -7.97 -5.61
N ALA A 46 3.65 -8.28 -4.41
CA ALA A 46 4.36 -7.33 -3.55
C ALA A 46 5.66 -6.81 -4.20
N GLU A 47 6.28 -7.63 -5.03
CA GLU A 47 7.51 -7.38 -5.77
C GLU A 47 7.38 -6.19 -6.74
N LEU A 48 6.17 -5.90 -7.24
CA LEU A 48 5.94 -4.70 -8.05
C LEU A 48 6.08 -3.40 -7.26
N PHE A 49 6.00 -3.47 -5.92
CA PHE A 49 6.15 -2.32 -5.02
C PHE A 49 7.50 -2.35 -4.30
N ALA A 50 8.47 -3.12 -4.79
CA ALA A 50 9.82 -3.19 -4.27
C ALA A 50 10.85 -2.77 -5.35
N PRO A 51 12.03 -2.26 -4.96
CA PRO A 51 13.09 -1.98 -5.92
C PRO A 51 13.47 -3.23 -6.72
N PRO A 52 13.77 -3.12 -8.03
CA PRO A 52 13.84 -1.89 -8.82
C PRO A 52 12.51 -1.44 -9.44
N HIS A 53 11.42 -2.20 -9.23
CA HIS A 53 10.15 -2.03 -9.95
C HIS A 53 9.19 -1.05 -9.29
N GLY A 54 9.45 -0.65 -8.05
CA GLY A 54 8.60 0.25 -7.30
C GLY A 54 9.19 0.56 -5.93
N ASN A 55 8.36 1.13 -5.07
CA ASN A 55 8.69 1.27 -3.67
C ASN A 55 7.40 1.30 -2.84
N PHE A 56 7.50 0.82 -1.60
CA PHE A 56 6.44 0.84 -0.62
C PHE A 56 7.01 1.43 0.67
N LEU A 57 6.30 2.41 1.23
CA LEU A 57 6.73 3.08 2.43
C LEU A 57 5.57 3.32 3.40
N LEU A 58 5.92 3.29 4.67
CA LEU A 58 5.06 3.65 5.79
C LEU A 58 5.61 4.89 6.47
N LEU A 59 4.75 5.83 6.81
CA LEU A 59 5.03 6.82 7.83
C LEU A 59 4.67 6.20 9.18
N THR A 60 5.60 6.22 10.12
CA THR A 60 5.43 5.58 11.42
C THR A 60 5.57 6.57 12.57
N ARG A 61 4.77 6.35 13.61
CA ARG A 61 4.86 7.01 14.92
C ARG A 61 4.87 5.95 16.00
N ASP A 62 5.90 5.97 16.85
CA ASP A 62 6.10 4.98 17.92
C ASP A 62 6.04 3.52 17.42
N GLY A 63 6.58 3.28 16.21
CA GLY A 63 6.60 1.97 15.56
C GLY A 63 5.29 1.56 14.87
N ASN A 64 4.24 2.36 14.97
CA ASN A 64 2.94 2.11 14.34
C ASN A 64 2.82 2.87 13.02
N ALA A 65 2.28 2.22 11.99
CA ALA A 65 1.96 2.88 10.73
C ALA A 65 0.80 3.87 10.92
N ILE A 66 1.01 5.13 10.52
CA ILE A 66 0.02 6.21 10.57
C ILE A 66 -0.33 6.77 9.20
N ALA A 67 0.47 6.47 8.18
CA ALA A 67 0.17 6.72 6.78
C ALA A 67 1.04 5.80 5.93
N GLY A 68 0.75 5.70 4.64
CA GLY A 68 1.63 4.98 3.73
C GLY A 68 1.20 5.08 2.28
N GLY A 69 2.04 4.52 1.43
CA GLY A 69 1.88 4.60 0.00
C GLY A 69 2.82 3.68 -0.74
N ALA A 70 2.46 3.39 -1.97
CA ALA A 70 3.27 2.64 -2.88
C ALA A 70 3.31 3.33 -4.24
N PHE A 71 4.35 3.04 -5.01
CA PHE A 71 4.31 3.17 -6.44
C PHE A 71 4.88 1.93 -7.09
N LYS A 72 4.45 1.66 -8.32
CA LYS A 72 5.11 0.72 -9.24
C LYS A 72 5.42 1.47 -10.53
N LEU A 73 6.48 1.07 -11.22
CA LEU A 73 6.75 1.55 -12.57
C LEU A 73 5.67 1.03 -13.52
N TYR A 74 5.18 1.91 -14.37
CA TYR A 74 4.31 1.55 -15.48
C TYR A 74 5.14 1.36 -16.75
N ASP A 75 6.10 2.26 -16.98
CA ASP A 75 7.13 2.17 -18.02
C ASP A 75 8.43 2.86 -17.54
N GLU A 76 9.40 3.07 -18.44
CA GLU A 76 10.69 3.69 -18.13
C GLU A 76 10.60 5.15 -17.63
N ARG A 77 9.46 5.82 -17.84
CA ARG A 77 9.27 7.26 -17.61
C ARG A 77 8.07 7.57 -16.73
N THR A 78 7.22 6.59 -16.44
CA THR A 78 5.98 6.78 -15.68
C THR A 78 5.82 5.76 -14.57
N ALA A 79 5.17 6.19 -13.49
CA ALA A 79 4.86 5.37 -12.34
C ALA A 79 3.37 5.50 -11.97
N GLU A 80 2.78 4.41 -11.50
CA GLU A 80 1.43 4.39 -10.95
C GLU A 80 1.51 4.46 -9.43
N LEU A 81 0.93 5.51 -8.83
CA LEU A 81 0.75 5.60 -7.39
C LEU A 81 -0.39 4.68 -6.96
N LYS A 82 -0.16 3.90 -5.91
CA LYS A 82 -1.13 2.96 -5.34
C LYS A 82 -1.08 2.97 -3.82
N ARG A 83 -2.13 2.43 -3.21
CA ARG A 83 -2.20 2.18 -1.76
C ARG A 83 -1.94 3.44 -0.91
N VAL A 84 -2.43 4.59 -1.37
CA VAL A 84 -2.29 5.87 -0.67
C VAL A 84 -3.29 5.91 0.48
N TRP A 85 -2.78 6.03 1.71
CA TRP A 85 -3.58 5.96 2.94
C TRP A 85 -3.05 6.95 4.00
N THR A 86 -3.96 7.58 4.75
CA THR A 86 -3.70 8.49 5.87
C THR A 86 -4.77 8.33 6.95
#